data_AF-A0A396ZXC2-F1
#
_entry.id   AF-A0A396ZXC2-F1
#
_cell.length_a   1.000
_cell.length_b   1.000
_cell.length_c   1.000
_cell.angle_alpha   90.00
_cell.angle_beta   90.00
_cell.angle_gamma   90.00
#
_symmetry.space_group_name_H-M   'P 1'
#
loop_
_entity.id
_entity.type
_entity.pdbx_description
1 polymer ?
#
loop_
_entity_poly.entity_id
_entity_poly.type
_entity_poly.pdbx_seq_one_letter_code
_entity_poly.pdbx_strand_id
1 'polypeptide(L)'
;MHRWEAEFEMLDTDRDDVITRDEFLRYCDQTFGPHLKVAIKFIKSQADYDRECYHRQRLDLNFVLGLVPSPAELPDDFAQTMSQLPLSHLSHINMAEYANLVVMPAADRSLEDIFLKERPSEAQVIDMIKQVAAALDHLHSHRIVHGDLKKLNVLRMGVHLKLIDLDASTRIGDVLGAKFSSGILPPGCMLFQLLSGEELVPTDVNQDVTADYIDAAATWTDAKLHMRIHSQVPNEFAQNLLKQLLLVDPTARVSAAEVLAHPFLTGQRGLNHQAVLENVALVHQTQRNAQATLHALVDAHQNTEQLLEQLGHVTAQLSSLKQALLRGYFDAAEATVPTSFVVVRDRPSCVASSDMDRLVASSATALLACVRSVALRTVHGSTITQALAVLTNGQPLYLYLVDEVSGEVVVGG
;
A
#
# COMPACT_ATOMS: atom_id res chain seq x y z
N MET A 1 -23.57 24.75 -55.22
CA MET A 1 -23.68 23.29 -55.14
C MET A 1 -22.62 22.85 -54.16
N HIS A 2 -23.05 22.44 -52.96
CA HIS A 2 -22.11 21.95 -51.96
C HIS A 2 -21.40 20.72 -52.53
N ARG A 3 -20.12 20.53 -52.21
CA ARG A 3 -19.25 19.49 -52.79
C ARG A 3 -19.83 18.08 -52.69
N TRP A 4 -20.69 17.84 -51.70
CA TRP A 4 -21.36 16.57 -51.46
C TRP A 4 -22.58 16.30 -52.36
N GLU A 5 -23.26 17.32 -52.88
CA GLU A 5 -24.47 17.14 -53.73
C GLU A 5 -24.10 16.50 -55.07
N ALA A 6 -22.98 16.92 -55.66
CA ALA A 6 -22.45 16.32 -56.89
C ALA A 6 -21.91 14.89 -56.66
N GLU A 7 -21.39 14.60 -55.47
CA GLU A 7 -20.98 13.25 -55.07
C GLU A 7 -22.20 12.35 -54.82
N PHE A 8 -23.26 12.90 -54.22
CA PHE A 8 -24.56 12.24 -54.01
C PHE A 8 -25.22 11.87 -55.33
N GLU A 9 -25.27 12.78 -56.31
CA GLU A 9 -25.79 12.49 -57.67
C GLU A 9 -24.97 11.42 -58.43
N MET A 10 -23.69 11.21 -58.08
CA MET A 10 -22.90 10.10 -58.61
C MET A 10 -23.16 8.77 -57.91
N LEU A 11 -23.62 8.83 -56.65
CA LEU A 11 -23.89 7.71 -55.75
C LEU A 11 -25.28 7.11 -55.99
N ASP A 12 -26.29 7.99 -56.09
CA ASP A 12 -27.69 7.68 -56.35
C ASP A 12 -27.90 7.40 -57.85
N THR A 13 -27.54 6.18 -58.25
CA THR A 13 -27.48 5.80 -59.68
C THR A 13 -28.88 5.57 -60.26
N ASP A 14 -29.84 5.18 -59.41
CA ASP A 14 -31.24 4.97 -59.74
C ASP A 14 -32.14 6.20 -59.52
N ARG A 15 -31.59 7.27 -58.95
CA ARG A 15 -32.24 8.57 -58.72
C ARG A 15 -33.47 8.46 -57.84
N ASP A 16 -33.39 7.63 -56.80
CA ASP A 16 -34.46 7.43 -55.84
C ASP A 16 -34.36 8.38 -54.62
N ASP A 17 -33.39 9.31 -54.65
CA ASP A 17 -33.03 10.25 -53.59
C ASP A 17 -32.62 9.54 -52.28
N VAL A 18 -32.23 8.27 -52.36
CA VAL A 18 -31.75 7.45 -51.23
C VAL A 18 -30.41 6.83 -51.60
N ILE A 19 -29.52 6.69 -50.61
CA ILE A 19 -28.30 5.91 -50.80
C ILE A 19 -28.44 4.61 -50.03
N THR A 20 -28.44 3.49 -50.74
CA THR A 20 -28.41 2.19 -50.08
C THR A 20 -27.07 1.96 -49.40
N ARG A 21 -27.04 1.08 -48.38
CA ARG A 21 -25.79 0.71 -47.69
C ARG A 21 -24.70 0.26 -48.65
N ASP A 22 -25.06 -0.53 -49.68
CA ASP A 22 -24.09 -1.09 -50.61
C ASP A 22 -23.52 -0.04 -51.58
N GLU A 23 -24.30 0.97 -51.93
CA GLU A 23 -23.84 2.12 -52.73
C GLU A 23 -22.89 2.99 -51.93
N PHE A 24 -23.25 3.31 -50.69
CA PHE A 24 -22.39 4.05 -49.79
C PHE A 24 -21.05 3.34 -49.58
N LEU A 25 -21.07 2.02 -49.31
CA LEU A 25 -19.86 1.23 -49.13
C LEU A 25 -19.01 1.17 -50.42
N ARG A 26 -19.63 0.97 -51.60
CA ARG A 26 -18.92 0.99 -52.89
C ARG A 26 -18.23 2.31 -53.14
N TYR A 27 -18.90 3.43 -52.86
CA TYR A 27 -18.31 4.75 -52.96
C TYR A 27 -17.15 4.94 -51.98
N CYS A 28 -17.31 4.53 -50.72
CA CYS A 28 -16.23 4.60 -49.75
C CYS A 28 -15.00 3.79 -50.21
N ASP A 29 -15.20 2.57 -50.73
CA ASP A 29 -14.12 1.72 -51.22
C ASP A 29 -13.42 2.33 -52.45
N GLN A 30 -14.16 2.97 -53.36
CA GLN A 30 -13.60 3.62 -54.55
C GLN A 30 -12.85 4.92 -54.22
N THR A 31 -13.39 5.72 -53.30
CA THR A 31 -12.87 7.06 -52.97
C THR A 31 -11.75 7.02 -51.94
N PHE A 32 -11.86 6.15 -50.93
CA PHE A 32 -10.94 6.09 -49.80
C PHE A 32 -10.16 4.77 -49.69
N GLY A 33 -10.50 3.78 -50.52
CA GLY A 33 -9.94 2.44 -50.49
C GLY A 33 -10.66 1.51 -49.51
N PRO A 34 -10.54 0.18 -49.68
CA PRO A 34 -11.31 -0.83 -48.94
C PRO A 34 -10.90 -1.03 -47.48
N HIS A 35 -9.94 -0.26 -46.99
CA HIS A 35 -9.31 -0.48 -45.69
C HIS A 35 -9.40 0.73 -44.75
N LEU A 36 -9.95 1.85 -45.21
CA LEU A 36 -10.16 2.99 -44.32
C LEU A 36 -11.30 2.66 -43.36
N LYS A 37 -10.92 2.35 -42.13
CA LYS A 37 -11.85 2.26 -41.01
C LYS A 37 -11.66 3.50 -40.15
N VAL A 38 -12.77 4.05 -39.68
CA VAL A 38 -12.79 5.19 -38.77
C VAL A 38 -13.49 4.83 -37.48
N ALA A 39 -13.10 5.48 -36.40
CA ALA A 39 -13.84 5.52 -35.16
C ALA A 39 -14.47 6.91 -35.01
N ILE A 40 -15.72 6.95 -34.57
CA ILE A 40 -16.46 8.18 -34.32
C ILE A 40 -16.72 8.23 -32.81
N LYS A 41 -16.15 9.24 -32.15
CA LYS A 41 -16.40 9.51 -30.72
C LYS A 41 -17.44 10.62 -30.61
N PHE A 42 -18.58 10.29 -30.03
CA PHE A 42 -19.66 11.21 -29.72
C PHE A 42 -19.42 11.86 -28.34
N ILE A 43 -19.57 13.17 -28.25
CA ILE A 43 -19.24 13.98 -27.07
C ILE A 43 -20.44 14.85 -26.71
N LYS A 44 -20.92 14.72 -25.47
CA LYS A 44 -22.06 15.50 -24.96
C LYS A 44 -21.69 16.94 -24.60
N SER A 45 -20.53 17.13 -23.98
CA SER A 45 -20.06 18.43 -23.50
C SER A 45 -19.34 19.19 -24.60
N GLN A 46 -19.82 20.40 -24.93
CA GLN A 46 -19.13 21.30 -25.87
C GLN A 46 -17.70 21.62 -25.39
N ALA A 47 -17.53 21.87 -24.09
CA ALA A 47 -16.23 22.20 -23.52
C ALA A 47 -15.23 21.03 -23.64
N ASP A 48 -15.72 19.79 -23.57
CA ASP A 48 -14.87 18.59 -23.71
C ASP A 48 -14.44 18.43 -25.17
N TYR A 49 -15.35 18.63 -26.12
CA TYR A 49 -15.06 18.64 -27.56
C TYR A 49 -14.06 19.74 -27.94
N ASP A 50 -14.27 20.97 -27.44
CA ASP A 50 -13.39 22.09 -27.72
C ASP A 50 -11.97 21.82 -27.19
N ARG A 51 -11.84 21.25 -25.98
CA ARG A 51 -10.53 20.87 -25.41
C ARG A 51 -9.84 19.78 -26.22
N GLU A 52 -10.57 18.73 -26.57
CA GLU A 52 -10.10 17.62 -27.40
C GLU A 52 -9.52 18.15 -28.73
N CYS A 53 -10.26 19.02 -29.43
CA CYS A 53 -9.83 19.61 -30.69
C CYS A 53 -8.65 20.59 -30.51
N TYR A 54 -8.73 21.47 -29.50
CA TYR A 54 -7.74 22.51 -29.26
C TYR A 54 -6.35 21.95 -28.94
N HIS A 55 -6.27 20.96 -28.04
CA HIS A 55 -4.98 20.40 -27.63
C HIS A 55 -4.34 19.58 -28.76
N ARG A 56 -5.13 18.87 -29.59
CA ARG A 56 -4.61 18.10 -30.72
C ARG A 56 -3.95 18.96 -31.80
N GLN A 57 -4.38 20.20 -32.01
CA GLN A 57 -3.83 21.09 -33.05
C GLN A 57 -2.32 21.35 -32.94
N ARG A 58 -1.76 21.21 -31.74
CA ARG A 58 -0.36 21.54 -31.45
C ARG A 58 0.53 20.31 -31.26
N LEU A 59 -0.02 19.12 -31.47
CA LEU A 59 0.66 17.87 -31.15
C LEU A 59 1.00 17.09 -32.42
N ASP A 60 2.22 16.57 -32.49
CA ASP A 60 2.70 15.73 -33.58
C ASP A 60 1.92 14.40 -33.64
N LEU A 61 1.49 14.06 -34.85
CA LEU A 61 0.71 12.87 -35.18
C LEU A 61 1.46 11.56 -34.94
N ASN A 62 2.79 11.61 -34.76
CA ASN A 62 3.59 10.45 -34.37
C ASN A 62 3.24 9.96 -32.97
N PHE A 63 2.89 10.88 -32.06
CA PHE A 63 2.65 10.59 -30.64
C PHE A 63 1.17 10.58 -30.26
N VAL A 64 0.35 11.38 -30.94
CA VAL A 64 -1.09 11.49 -30.68
C VAL A 64 -1.85 11.10 -31.95
N LEU A 65 -2.94 10.35 -31.81
CA LEU A 65 -3.74 9.96 -32.97
C LEU A 65 -4.33 11.20 -33.66
N GLY A 66 -4.23 11.31 -34.98
CA GLY A 66 -4.82 12.43 -35.71
C GLY A 66 -6.35 12.38 -35.77
N LEU A 67 -6.98 13.54 -35.91
CA LEU A 67 -8.37 13.62 -36.32
C LEU A 67 -8.46 13.58 -37.84
N VAL A 68 -9.48 12.91 -38.36
CA VAL A 68 -9.89 13.02 -39.75
C VAL A 68 -10.60 14.36 -39.93
N PRO A 69 -10.39 15.09 -41.05
CA PRO A 69 -11.12 16.32 -41.32
C PRO A 69 -12.64 16.11 -41.21
N SER A 70 -13.26 16.85 -40.29
CA SER A 70 -14.73 16.87 -40.12
C SER A 70 -15.31 18.07 -40.90
N PRO A 71 -16.58 18.01 -41.34
CA PRO A 71 -17.25 19.18 -41.90
C PRO A 71 -17.15 20.38 -40.95
N ALA A 72 -16.89 21.58 -41.48
CA ALA A 72 -16.75 22.80 -40.68
C ALA A 72 -18.06 23.16 -39.95
N GLU A 73 -19.20 22.80 -40.53
CA GLU A 73 -20.53 22.96 -39.97
C GLU A 73 -21.33 21.67 -40.22
N LEU A 74 -22.00 21.19 -39.19
CA LEU A 74 -22.95 20.08 -39.31
C LEU A 74 -24.28 20.64 -39.87
N PRO A 75 -25.04 19.85 -40.64
CA PRO A 75 -26.37 20.26 -41.12
C PRO A 75 -27.32 20.70 -39.99
N ASP A 76 -28.21 21.66 -40.25
CA ASP A 76 -29.16 22.19 -39.26
C ASP A 76 -30.10 21.10 -38.67
N ASP A 77 -30.38 20.05 -39.44
CA ASP A 77 -31.19 18.91 -39.07
C ASP A 77 -30.40 17.79 -38.35
N PHE A 78 -29.08 17.95 -38.16
CA PHE A 78 -28.21 16.92 -37.59
C PHE A 78 -28.69 16.43 -36.22
N ALA A 79 -29.12 17.34 -35.33
CA ALA A 79 -29.63 16.96 -34.01
C ALA A 79 -30.93 16.13 -34.09
N GLN A 80 -31.81 16.47 -35.04
CA GLN A 80 -33.03 15.70 -35.30
C GLN A 80 -32.68 14.31 -35.85
N THR A 81 -31.75 14.23 -36.79
CA THR A 81 -31.26 12.98 -37.36
C THR A 81 -30.59 12.10 -36.31
N MET A 82 -29.76 12.67 -35.44
CA MET A 82 -29.14 11.93 -34.33
C MET A 82 -30.18 11.41 -33.33
N SER A 83 -31.24 12.16 -33.04
CA SER A 83 -32.32 11.70 -32.14
C SER A 83 -33.04 10.44 -32.64
N GLN A 84 -33.03 10.21 -33.96
CA GLN A 84 -33.67 9.07 -34.61
C GLN A 84 -32.72 7.89 -34.83
N LEU A 85 -31.42 8.04 -34.48
CA LEU A 85 -30.42 7.01 -34.66
C LEU A 85 -30.75 5.80 -33.76
N PRO A 86 -31.07 4.62 -34.32
CA PRO A 86 -31.47 3.47 -33.53
C PRO A 86 -30.26 2.82 -32.86
N LEU A 87 -30.15 2.95 -31.54
CA LEU A 87 -29.18 2.20 -30.73
C LEU A 87 -29.88 1.01 -30.06
N SER A 88 -29.87 -0.13 -30.75
CA SER A 88 -30.57 -1.37 -30.34
C SER A 88 -30.29 -1.85 -28.91
N HIS A 89 -29.11 -1.51 -28.36
CA HIS A 89 -28.70 -1.90 -27.00
C HIS A 89 -28.58 -0.72 -26.02
N LEU A 90 -28.87 0.51 -26.45
CA LEU A 90 -28.71 1.74 -25.66
C LEU A 90 -29.94 2.65 -25.79
N SER A 91 -31.15 2.07 -25.74
CA SER A 91 -32.42 2.79 -25.91
C SER A 91 -32.70 3.88 -24.87
N HIS A 92 -31.93 3.92 -23.78
CA HIS A 92 -31.98 4.94 -22.74
C HIS A 92 -31.12 6.18 -23.05
N ILE A 93 -30.26 6.11 -24.07
CA ILE A 93 -29.37 7.21 -24.45
C ILE A 93 -30.05 8.06 -25.53
N ASN A 94 -30.27 9.32 -25.22
CA ASN A 94 -30.73 10.30 -26.19
C ASN A 94 -29.55 10.85 -27.00
N MET A 95 -29.38 10.37 -28.23
CA MET A 95 -28.28 10.77 -29.11
C MET A 95 -28.34 12.24 -29.55
N ALA A 96 -29.48 12.93 -29.42
CA ALA A 96 -29.58 14.37 -29.64
C ALA A 96 -28.71 15.18 -28.65
N GLU A 97 -28.39 14.61 -27.49
CA GLU A 97 -27.52 15.25 -26.50
C GLU A 97 -26.03 15.18 -26.88
N TYR A 98 -25.67 14.38 -27.89
CA TYR A 98 -24.30 14.16 -28.33
C TYR A 98 -24.05 14.86 -29.67
N ALA A 99 -24.28 16.17 -29.69
CA ALA A 99 -24.18 16.98 -30.90
C ALA A 99 -22.73 17.19 -31.39
N ASN A 100 -21.74 16.92 -30.55
CA ASN A 100 -20.33 17.03 -30.91
C ASN A 100 -19.76 15.65 -31.26
N LEU A 101 -18.99 15.58 -32.34
CA LEU A 101 -18.32 14.35 -32.75
C LEU A 101 -16.90 14.62 -33.23
N VAL A 102 -16.00 13.69 -32.93
CA VAL A 102 -14.67 13.66 -33.54
C VAL A 102 -14.49 12.35 -34.29
N VAL A 103 -13.94 12.44 -35.50
CA VAL A 103 -13.64 11.29 -36.36
C VAL A 103 -12.14 11.05 -36.33
N MET A 104 -11.73 9.81 -36.15
CA MET A 104 -10.32 9.42 -36.13
C MET A 104 -10.12 8.11 -36.91
N PRO A 105 -8.92 7.83 -37.44
CA PRO A 105 -8.63 6.52 -38.00
C PRO A 105 -8.85 5.43 -36.95
N ALA A 106 -9.45 4.30 -37.36
CA ALA A 106 -9.61 3.17 -36.46
C ALA A 106 -8.24 2.54 -36.18
N ALA A 107 -7.94 2.37 -34.90
CA ALA A 107 -6.73 1.71 -34.44
C ALA A 107 -6.88 0.19 -34.37
N ASP A 108 -5.74 -0.51 -34.29
CA ASP A 108 -5.72 -1.97 -34.23
C ASP A 108 -6.27 -2.47 -32.90
N ARG A 109 -5.65 -2.01 -31.79
CA ARG A 109 -5.95 -2.40 -30.40
C ARG A 109 -5.52 -1.32 -29.42
N SER A 110 -6.13 -1.28 -28.25
CA SER A 110 -5.61 -0.56 -27.09
C SER A 110 -4.43 -1.32 -26.46
N LEU A 111 -3.62 -0.62 -25.66
CA LEU A 111 -2.54 -1.23 -24.89
C LEU A 111 -3.07 -2.27 -23.89
N GLU A 112 -4.27 -2.05 -23.35
CA GLU A 112 -4.98 -3.02 -22.52
C GLU A 112 -5.24 -4.32 -23.29
N ASP A 113 -5.80 -4.21 -24.50
CA ASP A 113 -6.09 -5.36 -25.34
C ASP A 113 -4.82 -6.09 -25.78
N ILE A 114 -3.75 -5.36 -26.07
CA ILE A 114 -2.44 -5.94 -26.37
C ILE A 114 -1.92 -6.72 -25.16
N PHE A 115 -1.96 -6.13 -23.98
CA PHE A 115 -1.50 -6.77 -22.76
C PHE A 115 -2.26 -8.06 -22.45
N LEU A 116 -3.60 -8.02 -22.48
CA LEU A 116 -4.44 -9.16 -22.14
C LEU A 116 -4.40 -10.28 -23.19
N LYS A 117 -4.44 -9.92 -24.48
CA LYS A 117 -4.65 -10.89 -25.58
C LYS A 117 -3.36 -11.32 -26.25
N GLU A 118 -2.34 -10.47 -26.29
CA GLU A 118 -1.06 -10.77 -26.96
C GLU A 118 0.05 -11.18 -25.97
N ARG A 119 -0.11 -10.86 -24.67
CA ARG A 119 0.82 -11.22 -23.59
C ARG A 119 2.29 -10.89 -23.96
N PRO A 120 2.61 -9.60 -24.11
CA PRO A 120 3.92 -9.18 -24.59
C PRO A 120 5.05 -9.64 -23.65
N SER A 121 6.18 -9.98 -24.24
CA SER A 121 7.44 -10.22 -23.52
C SER A 121 7.96 -8.94 -22.86
N GLU A 122 8.86 -9.06 -21.88
CA GLU A 122 9.48 -7.89 -21.22
C GLU A 122 10.13 -6.93 -22.23
N ALA A 123 10.79 -7.45 -23.27
CA ALA A 123 11.39 -6.62 -24.31
C ALA A 123 10.34 -5.80 -25.09
N GLN A 124 9.18 -6.38 -25.36
CA GLN A 124 8.06 -5.68 -25.99
C GLN A 124 7.45 -4.64 -25.03
N VAL A 125 7.30 -4.97 -23.74
CA VAL A 125 6.84 -4.02 -22.72
C VAL A 125 7.79 -2.82 -22.62
N ILE A 126 9.10 -3.05 -22.64
CA ILE A 126 10.10 -1.98 -22.68
C ILE A 126 9.88 -1.07 -23.89
N ASP A 127 9.69 -1.64 -25.08
CA ASP A 127 9.42 -0.86 -26.28
C ASP A 127 8.12 -0.05 -26.18
N MET A 128 7.04 -0.66 -25.70
CA MET A 128 5.75 0.01 -25.48
C MET A 128 5.89 1.19 -24.52
N ILE A 129 6.59 1.00 -23.40
CA ILE A 129 6.82 2.06 -22.41
C ILE A 129 7.71 3.18 -22.95
N LYS A 130 8.70 2.88 -23.81
CA LYS A 130 9.45 3.93 -24.51
C LYS A 130 8.52 4.80 -25.36
N GLN A 131 7.62 4.17 -26.11
CA GLN A 131 6.71 4.91 -26.98
C GLN A 131 5.73 5.77 -26.17
N VAL A 132 5.19 5.23 -25.06
CA VAL A 132 4.34 6.00 -24.13
C VAL A 132 5.12 7.15 -23.49
N ALA A 133 6.34 6.92 -23.00
CA ALA A 133 7.18 7.96 -22.40
C ALA A 133 7.55 9.05 -23.41
N ALA A 134 7.85 8.68 -24.66
CA ALA A 134 8.11 9.64 -25.74
C ALA A 134 6.88 10.49 -26.07
N ALA A 135 5.69 9.89 -26.08
CA ALA A 135 4.46 10.64 -26.27
C ALA A 135 4.18 11.60 -25.11
N LEU A 136 4.39 11.17 -23.86
CA LEU A 136 4.25 12.03 -22.68
C LEU A 136 5.26 13.17 -22.66
N ASP A 137 6.53 12.90 -23.00
CA ASP A 137 7.57 13.93 -23.10
C ASP A 137 7.20 14.98 -24.16
N HIS A 138 6.70 14.52 -25.31
CA HIS A 138 6.19 15.40 -26.34
C HIS A 138 5.01 16.27 -25.84
N LEU A 139 4.02 15.72 -25.13
CA LEU A 139 2.94 16.50 -24.51
C LEU A 139 3.50 17.54 -23.51
N HIS A 140 4.40 17.11 -22.61
CA HIS A 140 4.97 17.95 -21.56
C HIS A 140 5.83 19.09 -22.13
N SER A 141 6.57 18.85 -23.23
CA SER A 141 7.33 19.89 -23.94
C SER A 141 6.42 21.00 -24.51
N HIS A 142 5.17 20.67 -24.84
CA HIS A 142 4.12 21.61 -25.25
C HIS A 142 3.33 22.18 -24.06
N ARG A 143 3.78 21.92 -22.84
CA ARG A 143 3.15 22.31 -21.57
C ARG A 143 1.74 21.74 -21.39
N ILE A 144 1.47 20.55 -21.91
CA ILE A 144 0.19 19.86 -21.80
C ILE A 144 0.37 18.63 -20.91
N VAL A 145 -0.51 18.46 -19.93
CA VAL A 145 -0.66 17.22 -19.15
C VAL A 145 -1.85 16.46 -19.72
N HIS A 146 -1.69 15.16 -19.97
CA HIS A 146 -2.75 14.32 -20.54
C HIS A 146 -4.03 14.32 -19.69
N GLY A 147 -3.89 14.22 -18.36
CA GLY A 147 -5.00 14.29 -17.41
C GLY A 147 -5.71 12.96 -17.14
N ASP A 148 -5.81 12.07 -18.14
CA ASP A 148 -6.42 10.74 -17.98
C ASP A 148 -5.61 9.61 -18.65
N LEU A 149 -4.35 9.44 -18.24
CA LEU A 149 -3.50 8.40 -18.85
C LEU A 149 -3.83 7.02 -18.28
N LYS A 150 -4.38 6.15 -19.14
CA LYS A 150 -4.67 4.73 -18.86
C LYS A 150 -4.36 3.85 -20.07
N LYS A 151 -4.32 2.53 -19.91
CA LYS A 151 -3.94 1.61 -21.00
C LYS A 151 -4.99 1.60 -22.13
N LEU A 152 -6.25 1.91 -21.81
CA LEU A 152 -7.29 2.15 -22.81
C LEU A 152 -7.03 3.38 -23.69
N ASN A 153 -6.33 4.39 -23.17
CA ASN A 153 -6.03 5.65 -23.88
C ASN A 153 -4.71 5.62 -24.66
N VAL A 154 -4.12 4.43 -24.82
CA VAL A 154 -2.93 4.19 -25.65
C VAL A 154 -3.33 3.19 -26.75
N LEU A 155 -3.31 3.61 -28.02
CA LEU A 155 -3.74 2.79 -29.15
C LEU A 155 -2.57 2.43 -30.07
N ARG A 156 -2.58 1.21 -30.62
CA ARG A 156 -1.64 0.78 -31.65
C ARG A 156 -2.15 1.13 -33.05
N MET A 157 -1.34 1.87 -33.80
CA MET A 157 -1.48 2.16 -35.23
C MET A 157 -0.29 1.53 -35.97
N GLY A 158 -0.47 0.32 -36.51
CA GLY A 158 0.61 -0.42 -37.13
C GLY A 158 1.68 -0.80 -36.10
N VAL A 159 2.90 -0.26 -36.24
CA VAL A 159 4.01 -0.51 -35.30
C VAL A 159 4.13 0.53 -34.20
N HIS A 160 3.30 1.58 -34.22
CA HIS A 160 3.41 2.72 -33.30
C HIS A 160 2.27 2.77 -32.30
N LEU A 161 2.58 3.07 -31.04
CA LEU A 161 1.62 3.46 -30.02
C LEU A 161 1.37 4.98 -30.07
N LYS A 162 0.10 5.36 -29.97
CA LYS A 162 -0.34 6.76 -29.98
C LYS A 162 -1.33 7.00 -28.85
N LEU A 163 -1.22 8.16 -28.22
CA LEU A 163 -2.17 8.61 -27.21
C LEU A 163 -3.48 9.09 -27.88
N ILE A 164 -4.57 8.87 -27.16
CA ILE A 164 -5.90 9.41 -27.48
C ILE A 164 -6.49 10.05 -26.22
N ASP A 165 -7.64 10.70 -26.37
CA ASP A 165 -8.47 11.16 -25.27
C ASP A 165 -7.85 12.30 -24.45
N LEU A 166 -7.80 13.48 -25.07
CA LEU A 166 -7.25 14.71 -24.50
C LEU A 166 -8.34 15.62 -23.92
N ASP A 167 -9.56 15.11 -23.71
CA ASP A 167 -10.67 15.90 -23.17
C ASP A 167 -10.49 16.24 -21.67
N ALA A 168 -9.63 15.50 -20.97
CA ALA A 168 -9.18 15.77 -19.60
C ALA A 168 -7.83 16.53 -19.57
N SER A 169 -7.24 16.84 -20.72
CA SER A 169 -5.95 17.52 -20.78
C SER A 169 -6.02 18.96 -20.29
N THR A 170 -4.94 19.40 -19.67
CA THR A 170 -4.79 20.76 -19.15
C THR A 170 -3.37 21.26 -19.34
N ARG A 171 -3.14 22.56 -19.14
CA ARG A 171 -1.78 23.10 -19.17
C ARG A 171 -1.06 22.83 -17.85
N ILE A 172 0.25 22.62 -17.93
CA ILE A 172 1.09 22.51 -16.73
C ILE A 172 0.96 23.79 -15.90
N GLY A 173 0.52 23.64 -14.65
CA GLY A 173 0.32 24.75 -13.71
C GLY A 173 -1.14 25.17 -13.53
N ASP A 174 -2.04 24.74 -14.41
CA ASP A 174 -3.47 24.99 -14.26
C ASP A 174 -4.08 24.03 -13.24
N VAL A 175 -5.18 24.44 -12.61
CA VAL A 175 -5.93 23.59 -11.67
C VAL A 175 -6.48 22.39 -12.44
N LEU A 176 -6.16 21.20 -11.96
CA LEU A 176 -6.69 19.95 -12.52
C LEU A 176 -8.19 19.89 -12.25
N GLY A 177 -8.99 19.70 -13.31
CA GLY A 177 -10.44 19.63 -13.21
C GLY A 177 -10.92 18.40 -12.42
N ALA A 178 -12.22 18.37 -12.08
CA ALA A 178 -12.85 17.29 -11.31
C ALA A 178 -12.75 15.88 -11.94
N LYS A 179 -12.31 15.77 -13.21
CA LYS A 179 -12.05 14.50 -13.90
C LYS A 179 -10.67 13.90 -13.60
N PHE A 180 -9.85 14.54 -12.78
CA PHE A 180 -8.51 14.06 -12.46
C PHE A 180 -8.56 13.08 -11.29
N SER A 181 -8.20 11.81 -11.53
CA SER A 181 -8.00 10.84 -10.46
C SER A 181 -6.63 11.08 -9.79
N SER A 182 -6.58 12.13 -8.97
CA SER A 182 -5.37 12.61 -8.27
C SER A 182 -4.66 11.58 -7.40
N GLY A 183 -5.31 10.46 -7.08
CA GLY A 183 -4.75 9.36 -6.31
C GLY A 183 -3.95 8.34 -7.13
N ILE A 184 -3.94 8.43 -8.46
CA ILE A 184 -3.28 7.45 -9.31
C ILE A 184 -1.93 8.01 -9.77
N LEU A 185 -0.92 7.14 -9.82
CA LEU A 185 0.42 7.42 -10.34
C LEU A 185 0.55 6.82 -11.76
N PRO A 186 -0.21 7.31 -12.76
CA PRO A 186 -0.61 6.52 -13.93
C PRO A 186 0.52 5.86 -14.72
N PRO A 187 1.62 6.55 -15.13
CA PRO A 187 2.69 5.87 -15.86
C PRO A 187 3.40 4.81 -15.01
N GLY A 188 3.52 5.02 -13.70
CA GLY A 188 4.09 4.04 -12.76
C GLY A 188 3.16 2.84 -12.53
N CYS A 189 1.87 3.07 -12.30
CA CYS A 189 0.88 2.00 -12.15
C CYS A 189 0.76 1.15 -13.43
N MET A 190 0.79 1.81 -14.59
CA MET A 190 0.80 1.16 -15.90
C MET A 190 2.03 0.28 -16.06
N LEU A 191 3.23 0.81 -15.82
CA LEU A 191 4.47 0.04 -15.90
C LEU A 191 4.47 -1.15 -14.93
N PHE A 192 4.00 -0.94 -13.69
CA PHE A 192 3.93 -2.01 -12.68
C PHE A 192 3.06 -3.17 -13.16
N GLN A 193 1.88 -2.88 -13.69
CA GLN A 193 0.96 -3.92 -14.16
C GLN A 193 1.48 -4.63 -15.39
N LEU A 194 2.08 -3.90 -16.34
CA LEU A 194 2.66 -4.51 -17.54
C LEU A 194 3.82 -5.46 -17.23
N LEU A 195 4.55 -5.23 -16.12
CA LEU A 195 5.66 -6.08 -15.70
C LEU A 195 5.26 -7.21 -14.76
N SER A 196 4.33 -6.96 -13.84
CA SER A 196 3.96 -7.94 -12.81
C SER A 196 2.77 -8.82 -13.19
N GLY A 197 1.93 -8.38 -14.13
CA GLY A 197 0.62 -9.01 -14.33
C GLY A 197 -0.48 -8.48 -13.40
N GLU A 198 -0.09 -7.74 -12.35
CA GLU A 198 -0.96 -7.41 -11.23
C GLU A 198 -1.26 -5.91 -11.15
N GLU A 199 -2.45 -5.57 -10.69
CA GLU A 199 -2.80 -4.18 -10.45
C GLU A 199 -2.17 -3.66 -9.15
N LEU A 200 -1.56 -2.47 -9.23
CA LEU A 200 -1.05 -1.80 -8.04
C LEU A 200 -2.20 -1.30 -7.17
N VAL A 201 -3.21 -0.69 -7.81
CA VAL A 201 -4.52 -0.36 -7.25
C VAL A 201 -5.58 -1.06 -8.10
N PRO A 202 -6.53 -1.81 -7.51
CA PRO A 202 -7.63 -2.37 -8.27
C PRO A 202 -8.44 -1.31 -9.01
N THR A 203 -8.83 -1.60 -10.24
CA THR A 203 -9.67 -0.73 -11.08
C THR A 203 -10.97 -1.40 -11.52
N ASP A 204 -11.92 -0.60 -11.99
CA ASP A 204 -13.14 -1.10 -12.62
C ASP A 204 -12.91 -1.49 -14.10
N VAL A 205 -14.00 -1.83 -14.80
CA VAL A 205 -13.94 -2.21 -16.24
C VAL A 205 -13.44 -1.09 -17.16
N ASN A 206 -13.47 0.17 -16.70
CA ASN A 206 -13.01 1.35 -17.44
C ASN A 206 -11.58 1.74 -17.06
N GLN A 207 -10.91 0.96 -16.21
CA GLN A 207 -9.61 1.24 -15.61
C GLN A 207 -9.61 2.47 -14.70
N ASP A 208 -10.76 2.80 -14.12
CA ASP A 208 -10.89 3.86 -13.15
C ASP A 208 -10.80 3.29 -11.74
N VAL A 209 -10.08 3.96 -10.85
CA VAL A 209 -9.99 3.56 -9.44
C VAL A 209 -11.26 4.00 -8.70
N THR A 210 -11.92 3.07 -8.03
CA THR A 210 -13.13 3.36 -7.25
C THR A 210 -12.79 4.12 -5.96
N ALA A 211 -13.75 4.87 -5.41
CA ALA A 211 -13.54 5.72 -4.24
C ALA A 211 -12.90 4.97 -3.05
N ASP A 212 -13.34 3.73 -2.79
CA ASP A 212 -12.81 2.87 -1.73
C ASP A 212 -11.29 2.63 -1.85
N TYR A 213 -10.78 2.51 -3.07
CA TYR A 213 -9.37 2.29 -3.33
C TYR A 213 -8.56 3.59 -3.45
N ILE A 214 -9.20 4.73 -3.71
CA ILE A 214 -8.55 6.05 -3.64
C ILE A 214 -8.13 6.34 -2.20
N ASP A 215 -9.02 6.09 -1.23
CA ASP A 215 -8.69 6.26 0.19
C ASP A 215 -7.54 5.34 0.61
N ALA A 216 -7.54 4.09 0.13
CA ALA A 216 -6.43 3.17 0.37
C ALA A 216 -5.11 3.67 -0.23
N ALA A 217 -5.13 4.17 -1.47
CA ALA A 217 -3.97 4.74 -2.16
C ALA A 217 -3.44 5.99 -1.45
N ALA A 218 -4.31 6.81 -0.85
CA ALA A 218 -3.91 7.98 -0.08
C ALA A 218 -3.09 7.63 1.18
N THR A 219 -3.18 6.39 1.69
CA THR A 219 -2.39 5.91 2.85
C THR A 219 -1.03 5.30 2.48
N TRP A 220 -0.66 5.37 1.21
CA TRP A 220 0.57 4.79 0.72
C TRP A 220 1.79 5.55 1.22
N THR A 221 2.81 4.79 1.59
CA THR A 221 4.14 5.30 1.91
C THR A 221 5.13 4.70 0.93
N ASP A 222 6.22 5.39 0.67
CA ASP A 222 7.28 4.89 -0.21
C ASP A 222 7.76 3.49 0.25
N ALA A 223 7.83 3.24 1.56
CA ALA A 223 8.17 1.93 2.11
C ALA A 223 7.20 0.82 1.69
N LYS A 224 5.88 1.07 1.75
CA LYS A 224 4.85 0.11 1.32
C LYS A 224 4.93 -0.15 -0.19
N LEU A 225 5.12 0.91 -0.98
CA LEU A 225 5.26 0.81 -2.43
C LEU A 225 6.50 0.03 -2.82
N HIS A 226 7.65 0.33 -2.20
CA HIS A 226 8.90 -0.36 -2.44
C HIS A 226 8.81 -1.85 -2.12
N MET A 227 8.14 -2.22 -1.02
CA MET A 227 7.92 -3.62 -0.66
C MET A 227 7.13 -4.36 -1.74
N ARG A 228 6.04 -3.77 -2.23
CA ARG A 228 5.19 -4.36 -3.27
C ARG A 228 5.88 -4.44 -4.63
N ILE A 229 6.66 -3.42 -5.00
CA ILE A 229 7.49 -3.43 -6.20
C ILE A 229 8.52 -4.56 -6.13
N HIS A 230 9.21 -4.69 -4.98
CA HIS A 230 10.24 -5.70 -4.81
C HIS A 230 9.68 -7.13 -4.85
N SER A 231 8.48 -7.36 -4.29
CA SER A 231 7.88 -8.69 -4.27
C SER A 231 7.33 -9.15 -5.62
N GLN A 232 6.93 -8.22 -6.50
CA GLN A 232 6.22 -8.54 -7.75
C GLN A 232 7.05 -8.34 -9.02
N VAL A 233 8.11 -7.53 -8.99
CA VAL A 233 8.89 -7.18 -10.19
C VAL A 233 10.30 -7.71 -10.07
N PRO A 234 10.69 -8.78 -10.80
CA PRO A 234 12.01 -9.39 -10.66
C PRO A 234 13.18 -8.52 -11.16
N ASN A 235 12.96 -7.71 -12.20
CA ASN A 235 14.02 -6.92 -12.83
C ASN A 235 14.41 -5.71 -11.97
N GLU A 236 15.63 -5.67 -11.45
CA GLU A 236 16.12 -4.61 -10.56
C GLU A 236 16.14 -3.22 -11.20
N PHE A 237 16.43 -3.14 -12.51
CA PHE A 237 16.38 -1.86 -13.23
C PHE A 237 14.94 -1.37 -13.37
N ALA A 238 13.99 -2.30 -13.58
CA ALA A 238 12.58 -1.97 -13.60
C ALA A 238 12.09 -1.52 -12.22
N GLN A 239 12.53 -2.20 -11.14
CA GLN A 239 12.24 -1.78 -9.77
C GLN A 239 12.77 -0.36 -9.52
N ASN A 240 13.99 -0.04 -9.97
CA ASN A 240 14.58 1.28 -9.80
C ASN A 240 13.75 2.37 -10.49
N LEU A 241 13.34 2.15 -11.75
CA LEU A 241 12.48 3.08 -12.47
C LEU A 241 11.10 3.24 -11.78
N LEU A 242 10.49 2.13 -11.36
CA LEU A 242 9.20 2.15 -10.68
C LEU A 242 9.26 2.94 -9.37
N LYS A 243 10.35 2.84 -8.61
CA LYS A 243 10.55 3.62 -7.37
C LYS A 243 10.67 5.13 -7.62
N GLN A 244 11.18 5.53 -8.79
CA GLN A 244 11.27 6.95 -9.18
C GLN A 244 9.95 7.49 -9.75
N LEU A 245 9.13 6.63 -10.37
CA LEU A 245 7.80 6.99 -10.89
C LEU A 245 6.73 6.99 -9.80
N LEU A 246 6.80 6.04 -8.86
CA LEU A 246 5.81 5.80 -7.81
C LEU A 246 6.19 6.47 -6.49
N LEU A 247 6.50 7.78 -6.54
CA LEU A 247 6.74 8.58 -5.34
C LEU A 247 5.46 9.30 -4.89
N VAL A 248 5.25 9.33 -3.57
CA VAL A 248 4.12 10.07 -2.97
C VAL A 248 4.21 11.56 -3.33
N ASP A 249 5.39 12.16 -3.16
CA ASP A 249 5.65 13.55 -3.57
C ASP A 249 5.69 13.68 -5.11
N PRO A 250 4.75 14.42 -5.74
CA PRO A 250 4.73 14.60 -7.18
C PRO A 250 5.92 15.40 -7.73
N THR A 251 6.56 16.25 -6.92
CA THR A 251 7.68 17.11 -7.35
C THR A 251 9.00 16.35 -7.43
N ALA A 252 9.11 15.26 -6.69
CA ALA A 252 10.28 14.38 -6.69
C ALA A 252 10.25 13.32 -7.81
N ARG A 253 9.14 13.21 -8.55
CA ARG A 253 8.97 12.20 -9.60
C ARG A 253 9.85 12.50 -10.80
N VAL A 254 10.38 11.42 -11.37
CA VAL A 254 11.14 11.45 -12.62
C VAL A 254 10.27 11.95 -13.78
N SER A 255 10.83 12.82 -14.62
CA SER A 255 10.17 13.35 -15.81
C SER A 255 10.14 12.31 -16.95
N ALA A 256 9.26 12.51 -17.94
CA ALA A 256 9.17 11.62 -19.10
C ALA A 256 10.50 11.57 -19.91
N ALA A 257 11.20 12.69 -20.05
CA ALA A 257 12.54 12.73 -20.63
C ALA A 257 13.55 11.86 -19.86
N GLU A 258 13.55 11.94 -18.54
CA GLU A 258 14.45 11.15 -17.70
C GLU A 258 14.08 9.66 -17.69
N VAL A 259 12.78 9.32 -17.79
CA VAL A 259 12.33 7.94 -18.02
C VAL A 259 12.96 7.38 -19.29
N LEU A 260 12.91 8.11 -20.42
CA LEU A 260 13.52 7.67 -21.68
C LEU A 260 15.04 7.43 -21.57
N ALA A 261 15.73 8.21 -20.74
CA ALA A 261 17.16 8.06 -20.47
C ALA A 261 17.48 6.93 -19.47
N HIS A 262 16.49 6.36 -18.79
CA HIS A 262 16.70 5.41 -17.71
C HIS A 262 17.33 4.08 -18.22
N PRO A 263 18.30 3.49 -17.48
CA PRO A 263 19.00 2.26 -17.89
C PRO A 263 18.10 1.07 -18.24
N PHE A 264 16.95 0.95 -17.57
CA PHE A 264 15.94 -0.06 -17.88
C PHE A 264 15.46 0.02 -19.34
N LEU A 265 15.29 1.23 -19.86
CA LEU A 265 14.78 1.48 -21.20
C LEU A 265 15.95 1.51 -22.20
N THR A 266 17.05 2.19 -21.90
CA THR A 266 18.18 2.30 -22.84
C THR A 266 18.95 0.99 -23.03
N GLY A 267 18.78 0.02 -22.13
CA GLY A 267 19.52 -1.25 -22.17
C GLY A 267 21.00 -1.07 -21.82
N GLN A 268 21.41 0.11 -21.33
CA GLN A 268 22.75 0.36 -20.82
C GLN A 268 22.93 -0.41 -19.50
N ARG A 269 23.31 -1.67 -19.63
CA ARG A 269 23.70 -2.53 -18.51
C ARG A 269 25.05 -2.04 -17.99
N GLY A 270 25.00 -1.10 -17.04
CA GLY A 270 26.12 -0.75 -16.18
C GLY A 270 27.27 0.00 -16.84
N LEU A 271 27.15 1.32 -16.93
CA LEU A 271 28.29 2.25 -16.80
C LEU A 271 28.12 3.21 -15.61
N ASN A 272 27.14 3.00 -14.73
CA ASN A 272 26.96 3.84 -13.56
C ASN A 272 27.74 3.26 -12.38
N HIS A 273 29.04 3.58 -12.35
CA HIS A 273 29.90 3.41 -11.18
C HIS A 273 29.24 4.02 -9.92
N GLN A 274 28.47 5.08 -10.10
CA GLN A 274 27.69 5.75 -9.05
C GLN A 274 26.56 4.89 -8.48
N ALA A 275 25.78 4.20 -9.32
CA ALA A 275 24.71 3.30 -8.87
C ALA A 275 25.28 2.08 -8.13
N VAL A 276 26.44 1.58 -8.56
CA VAL A 276 27.16 0.53 -7.81
C VAL A 276 27.63 1.05 -6.46
N LEU A 277 28.17 2.27 -6.39
CA LEU A 277 28.61 2.88 -5.14
C LEU A 277 27.43 3.19 -4.19
N GLU A 278 26.29 3.64 -4.72
CA GLU A 278 25.06 3.86 -3.96
C GLU A 278 24.46 2.55 -3.46
N ASN A 279 24.45 1.51 -4.28
CA ASN A 279 24.03 0.17 -3.86
C ASN A 279 24.96 -0.40 -2.78
N VAL A 280 26.27 -0.20 -2.90
CA VAL A 280 27.23 -0.59 -1.87
C VAL A 280 27.02 0.21 -0.58
N ALA A 281 26.77 1.51 -0.67
CA ALA A 281 26.47 2.35 0.48
C ALA A 281 25.16 1.92 1.18
N LEU A 282 24.13 1.61 0.40
CA LEU A 282 22.85 1.13 0.90
C LEU A 282 22.99 -0.25 1.58
N VAL A 283 23.73 -1.18 0.96
CA VAL A 283 24.06 -2.49 1.56
C VAL A 283 24.85 -2.32 2.85
N HIS A 284 25.81 -1.39 2.88
CA HIS A 284 26.57 -1.11 4.08
C HIS A 284 25.70 -0.51 5.21
N GLN A 285 24.69 0.28 4.84
CA GLN A 285 23.75 0.86 5.80
C GLN A 285 22.74 -0.18 6.32
N THR A 286 22.18 -1.01 5.45
CA THR A 286 21.30 -2.12 5.88
C THR A 286 22.05 -3.12 6.73
N GLN A 287 23.33 -3.39 6.43
CA GLN A 287 24.17 -4.25 7.26
C GLN A 287 24.46 -3.65 8.64
N ARG A 288 24.72 -2.34 8.74
CA ARG A 288 24.85 -1.65 10.04
C ARG A 288 23.57 -1.73 10.86
N ASN A 289 22.42 -1.49 10.22
CA ASN A 289 21.12 -1.58 10.88
C ASN A 289 20.85 -3.01 11.36
N ALA A 290 21.11 -4.02 10.52
CA ALA A 290 20.98 -5.43 10.91
C ALA A 290 21.92 -5.80 12.06
N GLN A 291 23.16 -5.29 12.06
CA GLN A 291 24.11 -5.50 13.15
C GLN A 291 23.65 -4.84 14.46
N ALA A 292 23.07 -3.64 14.39
CA ALA A 292 22.51 -2.97 15.55
C ALA A 292 21.32 -3.74 16.13
N THR A 293 20.41 -4.22 15.28
CA THR A 293 19.28 -5.06 15.70
C THR A 293 19.76 -6.38 16.31
N LEU A 294 20.78 -7.01 15.72
CA LEU A 294 21.35 -8.25 16.26
C LEU A 294 21.99 -8.02 17.63
N HIS A 295 22.73 -6.92 17.83
CA HIS A 295 23.26 -6.56 19.15
C HIS A 295 22.16 -6.38 20.19
N ALA A 296 21.10 -5.63 19.84
CA ALA A 296 19.97 -5.44 20.74
C ALA A 296 19.28 -6.76 21.11
N LEU A 297 19.18 -7.71 20.17
CA LEU A 297 18.64 -9.05 20.44
C LEU A 297 19.57 -9.89 21.34
N VAL A 298 20.88 -9.80 21.15
CA VAL A 298 21.87 -10.48 22.01
C VAL A 298 21.80 -9.94 23.44
N ASP A 299 21.73 -8.62 23.61
CA ASP A 299 21.59 -7.97 24.92
C ASP A 299 20.28 -8.37 25.60
N ALA A 300 19.18 -8.40 24.83
CA ALA A 300 17.89 -8.87 25.34
C ALA A 300 17.96 -10.34 25.78
N HIS A 301 18.65 -11.19 25.01
CA HIS A 301 18.83 -12.61 25.34
C HIS A 301 19.65 -12.81 26.63
N GLN A 302 20.76 -12.08 26.79
CA GLN A 302 21.57 -12.12 28.02
C GLN A 302 20.77 -11.68 29.26
N ASN A 303 19.93 -10.64 29.12
CA ASN A 303 19.04 -10.19 30.19
C ASN A 303 18.01 -11.27 30.58
N THR A 304 17.44 -12.00 29.61
CA THR A 304 16.52 -13.11 29.90
C THR A 304 17.21 -14.28 30.60
N GLU A 305 18.43 -14.64 30.22
CA GLU A 305 19.21 -15.70 30.90
C GLU A 305 19.50 -15.31 32.35
N GLN A 306 19.90 -14.07 32.60
CA GLN A 306 20.15 -13.57 33.95
C GLN A 306 18.89 -13.57 34.83
N LEU A 307 17.73 -13.26 34.24
CA LEU A 307 16.44 -13.36 34.93
C LEU A 307 16.07 -14.81 35.25
N LEU A 308 16.34 -15.76 34.34
CA LEU A 308 16.10 -17.19 34.57
C LEU A 308 16.96 -17.74 35.71
N GLU A 309 18.25 -17.36 35.79
CA GLU A 309 19.13 -17.73 36.90
C GLU A 309 18.61 -17.20 38.25
N GLN A 310 18.19 -15.93 38.29
CA GLN A 310 17.60 -15.34 39.50
C GLN A 310 16.32 -16.07 39.91
N LEU A 311 15.48 -16.47 38.96
CA LEU A 311 14.28 -17.26 39.22
C LEU A 311 14.63 -18.65 39.80
N GLY A 312 15.71 -19.26 39.32
CA GLY A 312 16.25 -20.52 39.83
C GLY A 312 16.67 -20.42 41.30
N HIS A 313 17.34 -19.33 41.68
CA HIS A 313 17.71 -19.10 43.08
C HIS A 313 16.48 -18.91 43.99
N VAL A 314 15.48 -18.16 43.53
CA VAL A 314 14.23 -17.94 44.29
C VAL A 314 13.46 -19.25 44.48
N THR A 315 13.36 -20.07 43.43
CA THR A 315 12.67 -21.38 43.52
C THR A 315 13.38 -22.34 44.47
N ALA A 316 14.72 -22.39 44.46
CA ALA A 316 15.50 -23.19 45.41
C ALA A 316 15.28 -22.72 46.87
N GLN A 317 15.26 -21.41 47.12
CA GLN A 317 14.95 -20.86 48.44
C GLN A 317 13.53 -21.22 48.89
N LEU A 318 12.55 -21.16 47.99
CA LEU A 318 11.17 -21.54 48.28
C LEU A 318 11.04 -23.04 48.61
N SER A 319 11.75 -23.91 47.89
CA SER A 319 11.80 -25.35 48.18
C SER A 319 12.42 -25.64 49.54
N SER A 320 13.50 -24.93 49.90
CA SER A 320 14.13 -25.05 51.23
C SER A 320 13.19 -24.60 52.34
N LEU A 321 12.51 -23.47 52.17
CA LEU A 321 11.50 -22.98 53.11
C LEU A 321 10.34 -23.98 53.27
N LYS A 322 9.86 -24.55 52.16
CA LYS A 322 8.82 -25.59 52.17
C LYS A 322 9.26 -26.82 52.95
N GLN A 323 10.49 -27.30 52.76
CA GLN A 323 11.03 -28.43 53.52
C GLN A 323 11.16 -28.11 55.01
N ALA A 324 11.62 -26.90 55.37
CA ALA A 324 11.71 -26.47 56.75
C ALA A 324 10.34 -26.41 57.44
N LEU A 325 9.32 -25.88 56.75
CA LEU A 325 7.93 -25.85 57.24
C LEU A 325 7.35 -27.26 57.40
N LEU A 326 7.57 -28.14 56.43
CA LEU A 326 7.10 -29.53 56.51
C LEU A 326 7.78 -30.27 57.67
N ARG A 327 9.09 -30.10 57.87
CA ARG A 327 9.78 -30.67 59.05
C ARG A 327 9.19 -30.12 60.35
N GLY A 328 9.03 -28.81 60.47
CA GLY A 328 8.41 -28.20 61.65
C GLY A 328 6.98 -28.71 61.90
N TYR A 329 6.20 -28.97 60.85
CA TYR A 329 4.86 -29.57 60.97
C TYR A 329 4.90 -31.03 61.43
N PHE A 330 5.84 -31.85 60.93
CA PHE A 330 5.96 -33.25 61.34
C PHE A 330 6.52 -33.39 62.77
N ASP A 331 7.50 -32.57 63.15
CA ASP A 331 8.03 -32.52 64.52
C ASP A 331 6.93 -32.08 65.52
N ALA A 332 6.00 -31.22 65.08
CA ALA A 332 4.82 -30.81 65.85
C ALA A 332 3.75 -31.90 65.98
N ALA A 333 3.63 -32.79 64.98
CA ALA A 333 2.59 -33.82 64.92
C ALA A 333 2.87 -35.03 65.84
N GLU A 334 4.09 -35.19 66.35
CA GLU A 334 4.43 -36.17 67.39
C GLU A 334 4.04 -35.70 68.81
N ALA A 335 3.65 -34.42 68.98
CA ALA A 335 3.10 -33.92 70.23
C ALA A 335 1.58 -34.13 70.26
N THR A 336 1.06 -34.69 71.35
CA THR A 336 -0.38 -34.86 71.59
C THR A 336 -1.07 -33.49 71.75
N VAL A 337 -1.46 -32.92 70.59
CA VAL A 337 -2.22 -31.67 70.36
C VAL A 337 -1.46 -30.38 70.67
N PRO A 338 -1.07 -29.61 69.63
CA PRO A 338 -1.63 -28.26 69.45
C PRO A 338 -1.94 -27.87 67.98
N THR A 339 -2.85 -26.92 67.78
CA THR A 339 -3.46 -26.53 66.48
C THR A 339 -2.94 -25.26 65.80
N SER A 340 -1.99 -24.51 66.40
CA SER A 340 -1.52 -23.22 65.85
C SER A 340 -0.01 -22.96 66.02
N PHE A 341 0.59 -22.28 65.03
CA PHE A 341 2.02 -21.90 64.99
C PHE A 341 2.20 -20.37 65.04
N VAL A 342 3.21 -19.89 65.78
CA VAL A 342 3.58 -18.47 65.81
C VAL A 342 5.07 -18.30 65.50
N VAL A 343 5.39 -17.34 64.61
CA VAL A 343 6.78 -16.96 64.28
C VAL A 343 7.14 -15.71 65.07
N VAL A 344 8.16 -15.80 65.93
CA VAL A 344 8.59 -14.72 66.83
C VAL A 344 10.09 -14.41 66.65
N ARG A 345 10.46 -13.15 66.84
CA ARG A 345 11.85 -12.67 66.67
C ARG A 345 12.78 -12.94 67.86
N ASP A 346 12.23 -13.15 69.06
CA ASP A 346 12.99 -13.31 70.30
C ASP A 346 12.71 -14.65 70.98
N ARG A 347 13.73 -15.21 71.66
CA ARG A 347 13.60 -16.43 72.49
C ARG A 347 12.84 -16.07 73.78
N PRO A 348 11.67 -16.67 74.07
CA PRO A 348 10.91 -16.35 75.27
C PRO A 348 11.50 -17.12 76.46
N SER A 349 12.68 -16.72 76.92
CA SER A 349 13.27 -17.31 78.13
C SER A 349 12.77 -16.66 79.43
N CYS A 350 11.92 -15.63 79.38
CA CYS A 350 11.29 -15.05 80.57
C CYS A 350 10.19 -14.06 80.15
N VAL A 351 8.96 -14.52 79.89
CA VAL A 351 7.82 -13.64 79.62
C VAL A 351 6.59 -14.20 80.33
N ALA A 352 5.95 -13.41 81.19
CA ALA A 352 4.69 -13.79 81.85
C ALA A 352 3.54 -13.76 80.83
N SER A 353 2.49 -14.57 81.03
CA SER A 353 1.43 -14.80 80.02
C SER A 353 0.72 -13.53 79.52
N SER A 354 0.71 -12.43 80.29
CA SER A 354 0.14 -11.14 79.89
C SER A 354 0.95 -10.34 78.87
N ASP A 355 2.22 -10.67 78.66
CA ASP A 355 3.12 -9.99 77.72
C ASP A 355 3.25 -10.72 76.38
N MET A 356 2.80 -11.99 76.33
CA MET A 356 2.77 -12.81 75.11
C MET A 356 1.80 -12.22 74.07
N ASP A 357 0.59 -11.81 74.44
CA ASP A 357 -0.38 -11.24 73.50
C ASP A 357 0.14 -9.95 72.83
N ARG A 358 0.89 -9.12 73.58
CA ARG A 358 1.54 -7.93 73.02
C ARG A 358 2.71 -8.29 72.10
N LEU A 359 3.50 -9.30 72.45
CA LEU A 359 4.61 -9.77 71.64
C LEU A 359 4.11 -10.39 70.32
N VAL A 360 3.06 -11.21 70.38
CA VAL A 360 2.39 -11.84 69.22
C VAL A 360 1.72 -10.78 68.36
N ALA A 361 0.99 -9.82 68.94
CA ALA A 361 0.38 -8.72 68.20
C ALA A 361 1.44 -7.84 67.52
N SER A 362 2.54 -7.50 68.21
CA SER A 362 3.64 -6.72 67.61
C SER A 362 4.34 -7.47 66.48
N SER A 363 4.53 -8.79 66.65
CA SER A 363 5.16 -9.65 65.64
C SER A 363 4.25 -9.85 64.43
N ALA A 364 2.94 -10.06 64.62
CA ALA A 364 1.95 -10.15 63.55
C ALA A 364 1.83 -8.83 62.79
N THR A 365 1.86 -7.69 63.49
CA THR A 365 1.83 -6.36 62.86
C THR A 365 3.09 -6.09 62.05
N ALA A 366 4.27 -6.50 62.56
CA ALA A 366 5.53 -6.41 61.85
C ALA A 366 5.57 -7.34 60.62
N LEU A 367 5.02 -8.55 60.72
CA LEU A 367 4.91 -9.50 59.62
C LEU A 367 3.98 -8.97 58.52
N LEU A 368 2.79 -8.46 58.90
CA LEU A 368 1.82 -7.85 57.98
C LEU A 368 2.40 -6.61 57.30
N ALA A 369 3.09 -5.73 58.03
CA ALA A 369 3.78 -4.58 57.46
C ALA A 369 4.86 -5.01 56.46
N CYS A 370 5.57 -6.10 56.75
CA CYS A 370 6.60 -6.62 55.86
C CYS A 370 6.01 -7.25 54.60
N VAL A 371 4.97 -8.09 54.72
CA VAL A 371 4.22 -8.66 53.57
C VAL A 371 3.67 -7.55 52.68
N ARG A 372 3.16 -6.46 53.28
CA ARG A 372 2.69 -5.28 52.54
C ARG A 372 3.85 -4.57 51.82
N SER A 373 5.02 -4.47 52.44
CA SER A 373 6.21 -3.87 51.80
C SER A 373 6.77 -4.74 50.67
N VAL A 374 6.74 -6.07 50.82
CA VAL A 374 7.16 -7.04 49.80
C VAL A 374 6.21 -6.95 48.61
N ALA A 375 4.90 -6.96 48.85
CA ALA A 375 3.87 -6.83 47.82
C ALA A 375 3.94 -5.50 47.04
N LEU A 376 4.32 -4.40 47.69
CA LEU A 376 4.53 -3.11 47.02
C LEU A 376 5.84 -3.07 46.21
N ARG A 377 6.90 -3.71 46.71
CA ARG A 377 8.24 -3.71 46.09
C ARG A 377 8.40 -4.72 44.96
N THR A 378 7.62 -5.79 44.93
CA THR A 378 7.53 -6.72 43.78
C THR A 378 6.82 -6.09 42.58
N VAL A 379 5.91 -5.14 42.78
CA VAL A 379 5.30 -4.34 41.69
C VAL A 379 6.31 -3.36 41.06
N HIS A 380 7.36 -2.97 41.79
CA HIS A 380 8.38 -2.02 41.32
C HIS A 380 9.74 -2.68 40.98
N GLY A 381 9.76 -4.01 40.77
CA GLY A 381 10.94 -4.70 40.21
C GLY A 381 12.10 -4.98 41.17
N SER A 382 11.89 -4.87 42.49
CA SER A 382 12.92 -5.24 43.49
C SER A 382 12.96 -6.76 43.72
N THR A 383 14.16 -7.35 43.87
CA THR A 383 14.30 -8.80 44.12
C THR A 383 13.77 -9.20 45.50
N ILE A 384 13.07 -10.34 45.56
CA ILE A 384 12.51 -10.94 46.79
C ILE A 384 13.56 -11.06 47.91
N THR A 385 14.83 -11.28 47.56
CA THR A 385 15.96 -11.38 48.49
C THR A 385 16.16 -10.09 49.31
N GLN A 386 16.05 -8.91 48.69
CA GLN A 386 16.17 -7.63 49.42
C GLN A 386 14.96 -7.36 50.31
N ALA A 387 13.78 -7.82 49.91
CA ALA A 387 12.57 -7.70 50.72
C ALA A 387 12.58 -8.65 51.94
N LEU A 388 13.15 -9.85 51.78
CA LEU A 388 13.35 -10.82 52.87
C LEU A 388 14.45 -10.41 53.86
N ALA A 389 15.50 -9.70 53.41
CA ALA A 389 16.55 -9.20 54.29
C ALA A 389 16.03 -8.20 55.35
N VAL A 390 14.98 -7.45 55.04
CA VAL A 390 14.29 -6.55 55.98
C VAL A 390 13.50 -7.33 57.03
N LEU A 391 13.05 -8.54 56.68
CA LEU A 391 12.24 -9.41 57.53
C LEU A 391 13.08 -9.99 58.69
N THR A 392 14.34 -10.35 58.41
CA THR A 392 15.28 -10.92 59.37
C THR A 392 16.22 -9.88 59.98
N ASN A 393 16.55 -8.80 59.28
CA ASN A 393 17.57 -7.81 59.65
C ASN A 393 18.90 -8.46 60.10
N GLY A 394 19.24 -9.61 59.53
CA GLY A 394 20.41 -10.42 59.90
C GLY A 394 20.26 -11.28 61.17
N GLN A 395 19.09 -11.33 61.80
CA GLN A 395 18.80 -12.14 62.99
C GLN A 395 17.95 -13.38 62.63
N PRO A 396 18.14 -14.52 63.33
CA PRO A 396 17.34 -15.73 63.12
C PRO A 396 15.89 -15.53 63.60
N LEU A 397 14.93 -16.10 62.86
CA LEU A 397 13.52 -16.19 63.27
C LEU A 397 13.25 -17.54 63.92
N TYR A 398 12.43 -17.57 64.97
CA TYR A 398 12.10 -18.79 65.70
C TYR A 398 10.62 -19.15 65.52
N LEU A 399 10.34 -20.42 65.23
CA LEU A 399 9.00 -20.98 65.09
C LEU A 399 8.60 -21.67 66.40
N TYR A 400 7.47 -21.27 66.98
CA TYR A 400 6.97 -21.83 68.23
C TYR A 400 5.57 -22.43 68.05
N LEU A 401 5.32 -23.55 68.73
CA LEU A 401 3.99 -24.14 68.90
C LEU A 401 3.30 -23.50 70.09
N VAL A 402 2.03 -23.14 69.91
CA VAL A 402 1.20 -22.58 70.98
C VAL A 402 0.00 -23.49 71.18
N ASP A 403 -0.28 -23.83 72.44
CA ASP A 403 -1.52 -24.53 72.78
C ASP A 403 -2.69 -23.54 72.74
N GLU A 404 -3.65 -23.79 71.85
CA GLU A 404 -4.82 -22.94 71.64
C GLU A 404 -5.75 -22.88 72.86
N VAL A 405 -5.70 -23.87 73.75
CA VAL A 405 -6.57 -23.93 74.92
C VAL A 405 -5.98 -23.15 76.10
N SER A 406 -4.66 -23.15 76.26
CA SER A 406 -3.99 -22.50 77.39
C SER A 406 -3.28 -21.19 77.04
N GLY A 407 -2.97 -20.93 75.77
CA GLY A 407 -2.21 -19.77 75.30
C GLY A 407 -0.70 -19.84 75.61
N GLU A 408 -0.22 -20.97 76.14
CA GLU A 408 1.18 -21.17 76.52
C GLU A 408 2.03 -21.71 75.34
N VAL A 409 3.31 -21.33 75.31
CA VAL A 409 4.27 -21.80 74.30
C VAL A 409 4.76 -23.20 74.68
N VAL A 410 4.57 -24.16 73.78
CA VAL A 410 5.06 -25.53 73.96
C VAL A 410 6.54 -25.57 73.59
N VAL A 411 7.40 -25.55 74.61
CA VAL A 411 8.86 -25.73 74.42
C VAL A 411 9.16 -27.22 74.51
N GLY A 412 9.43 -27.85 73.37
CA GLY A 412 9.97 -29.21 73.32
C GLY A 412 11.35 -29.25 73.99
N GLY A 413 11.61 -30.30 74.77
CA GLY A 413 12.93 -30.57 75.36
C GLY A 413 13.99 -30.89 74.32
#